data_AF-A0A3N9UYU3-F1
#
_entry.id   AF-A0A3N9UYU3-F1
#
_cell.length_a   1.000
_cell.length_b   1.000
_cell.length_c   1.000
_cell.angle_alpha   90.00
_cell.angle_beta   90.00
_cell.angle_gamma   90.00
#
_symmetry.space_group_name_H-M   'P 1'
#
loop_
_entity.id
_entity.type
_entity.pdbx_description
1 polymer ?
#
loop_
_entity_poly.entity_id
_entity_poly.type
_entity_poly.pdbx_seq_one_letter_code
_entity_poly.pdbx_strand_id
1 'polypeptide(L)'
;MNRICLMIIIVALSVLQTLSPAGASSFTLEIFGNANMDDAINEKDVSYVQGIINGTESKTMLADANLDGKVDEADISLIEQILEGKESKMTIIDCDGTNVTVKKPIKKIAVIVDSTVEALRILNAKDRIVAIDEKTRKDVPSFLGDLMKLPSIGDRTEPDVEKIIELQPDLVILGPRQYHGHDLEKKLNGTGIDVARLWLANSDMVLSEVFILGYLLDEVESAEEYREWHDEIIDGIENKISSIPEDKRPSVFWDRPGNTTCGGNSSYQRTLSVSGGRNIAFNLTAYPVVDPEWILSMDPDVVLGLSFAGGYESSNLTPLVTRYKEITGTTGFDNLRAAKDGKVFVTHYIIHVNPGYPIGAAYLAKWFYPDLFKDMDPAEIHQDYLDRFQKIDFDVKKQGAFVYMP
;
A
#
# COMPACT_ATOMS: atom_id res chain seq x y z
N MET A 1 38.21 17.89 17.75
CA MET A 1 37.54 16.79 17.02
C MET A 1 36.10 16.73 17.52
N ASN A 2 35.23 17.54 16.90
CA ASN A 2 33.80 17.57 17.20
C ASN A 2 33.12 16.44 16.41
N ARG A 3 32.41 15.56 17.11
CA ARG A 3 31.40 14.69 16.53
C ARG A 3 30.04 15.33 16.79
N ILE A 4 29.45 15.88 15.73
CA ILE A 4 28.09 16.41 15.74
C ILE A 4 27.14 15.21 15.65
N CYS A 5 26.28 15.09 16.65
CA CYS A 5 25.21 14.10 16.75
C CYS A 5 24.10 14.49 15.76
N LEU A 6 23.78 13.59 14.83
CA LEU A 6 22.62 13.72 13.93
C LEU A 6 21.39 13.24 14.71
N MET A 7 20.54 14.17 15.12
CA MET A 7 19.31 13.89 15.85
C MET A 7 18.22 13.64 14.79
N ILE A 8 17.87 12.38 14.57
CA ILE A 8 16.73 11.97 13.75
C ILE A 8 15.48 12.30 14.56
N ILE A 9 14.69 13.27 14.08
CA ILE A 9 13.38 13.58 14.64
C ILE A 9 12.43 12.48 14.12
N ILE A 10 12.08 11.56 15.01
CA ILE A 10 10.95 10.65 14.81
C ILE A 10 9.70 11.47 15.04
N VAL A 11 8.96 11.79 13.98
CA VAL A 11 7.61 12.34 14.10
C VAL A 11 6.72 11.17 14.51
N ALA A 12 6.37 11.13 15.80
CA ALA A 12 5.30 10.26 16.27
C ALA A 12 3.98 10.89 15.81
N LEU A 13 3.37 10.33 14.77
CA LEU A 13 1.97 10.58 14.42
C LEU A 13 1.10 10.06 15.56
N SER A 14 0.78 10.93 16.52
CA SER A 14 -0.31 10.68 17.45
C SER A 14 -1.62 10.92 16.72
N VAL A 15 -2.24 9.84 16.25
CA VAL A 15 -3.61 9.87 15.72
C VAL A 15 -4.53 10.30 16.88
N LEU A 16 -4.96 11.57 16.87
CA LEU A 16 -6.14 11.96 17.62
C LEU A 16 -7.31 11.32 16.90
N GLN A 17 -7.86 10.23 17.45
CA GLN A 17 -9.10 9.64 16.98
C GLN A 17 -10.23 10.65 17.20
N THR A 18 -10.54 11.45 16.19
CA THR A 18 -11.85 12.09 16.09
C THR A 18 -12.88 10.97 15.87
N LEU A 19 -14.03 11.09 16.52
CA LEU A 19 -15.12 10.12 16.42
C LEU A 19 -15.70 10.17 15.00
N SER A 20 -15.09 9.44 14.07
CA SER A 20 -15.70 9.10 12.78
C SER A 20 -16.93 8.24 13.02
N PRO A 21 -17.95 8.29 12.13
CA PRO A 21 -19.00 7.28 12.10
C PRO A 21 -18.35 5.90 12.13
N ALA A 22 -18.86 4.98 12.95
CA ALA A 22 -18.32 3.64 13.05
C ALA A 22 -18.33 2.97 11.66
N GLY A 23 -17.15 2.78 11.06
CA GLY A 23 -17.00 2.07 9.78
C GLY A 23 -16.47 2.89 8.59
N ALA A 24 -15.65 3.92 8.81
CA ALA A 24 -14.84 4.52 7.75
C ALA A 24 -13.39 4.56 8.20
N SER A 25 -12.48 4.10 7.34
CA SER A 25 -11.04 4.20 7.57
C SER A 25 -10.63 5.67 7.74
N SER A 26 -10.17 6.06 8.93
CA SER A 26 -9.67 7.41 9.20
C SER A 26 -8.17 7.47 8.97
N PHE A 27 -7.74 8.34 8.05
CA PHE A 27 -6.36 8.73 7.83
C PHE A 27 -6.29 10.25 7.64
N THR A 28 -5.10 10.83 7.77
CA THR A 28 -4.87 12.21 7.35
C THR A 28 -4.47 12.21 5.88
N LEU A 29 -5.22 12.92 5.05
CA LEU A 29 -4.85 13.13 3.65
C LEU A 29 -3.65 14.08 3.57
N GLU A 30 -2.48 13.57 3.21
CA GLU A 30 -1.23 14.34 3.27
C GLU A 30 -1.03 15.28 2.06
N ILE A 31 -1.98 16.18 1.85
CA ILE A 31 -1.96 17.22 0.82
C ILE A 31 -2.02 18.59 1.49
N PHE A 32 -1.13 19.49 1.07
CA PHE A 32 -1.16 20.89 1.49
C PHE A 32 -2.44 21.55 0.97
N GLY A 33 -3.28 22.02 1.89
CA GLY A 33 -4.67 22.40 1.63
C GLY A 33 -5.68 21.63 2.48
N ASN A 34 -5.34 20.43 2.98
CA ASN A 34 -6.10 19.73 4.02
C ASN A 34 -5.79 20.34 5.41
N ALA A 35 -6.25 21.57 5.62
CA ALA A 35 -5.91 22.38 6.78
C ALA A 35 -6.39 21.77 8.09
N ASN A 36 -7.54 21.07 8.10
CA ASN A 36 -8.08 20.46 9.30
C ASN A 36 -7.51 19.06 9.60
N MET A 37 -6.66 18.52 8.70
CA MET A 37 -5.99 17.23 8.79
C MET A 37 -6.93 16.01 8.81
N ASP A 38 -8.11 16.13 8.18
CA ASP A 38 -9.04 15.02 7.96
C ASP A 38 -8.69 14.20 6.69
N ASP A 39 -9.60 13.39 6.19
CA ASP A 39 -9.39 12.50 5.05
C ASP A 39 -9.71 13.14 3.69
N ALA A 40 -10.06 14.43 3.65
CA ALA A 40 -10.49 15.12 2.44
C ALA A 40 -10.00 16.58 2.38
N ILE A 41 -10.16 17.21 1.21
CA ILE A 41 -10.10 18.67 1.07
C ILE A 41 -11.50 19.14 0.72
N ASN A 42 -12.09 19.98 1.57
CA ASN A 42 -13.45 20.49 1.42
C ASN A 42 -13.62 21.88 2.08
N GLU A 43 -14.84 22.41 2.10
CA GLU A 43 -15.16 23.73 2.68
C GLU A 43 -14.79 23.87 4.18
N LYS A 44 -14.63 22.75 4.90
CA LYS A 44 -14.15 22.78 6.28
C LYS A 44 -12.69 23.22 6.35
N ASP A 45 -11.88 22.95 5.34
CA ASP A 45 -10.48 23.38 5.31
C ASP A 45 -10.36 24.89 5.14
N VAL A 46 -11.18 25.47 4.25
CA VAL A 46 -11.32 26.92 4.10
C VAL A 46 -11.72 27.55 5.45
N SER A 47 -12.75 26.97 6.09
CA SER A 47 -13.22 27.43 7.40
C SER A 47 -12.14 27.31 8.49
N TYR A 48 -11.32 26.25 8.44
CA TYR A 48 -10.25 26.00 9.39
C TYR A 48 -9.11 27.00 9.22
N VAL A 49 -8.67 27.27 7.98
CA VAL A 49 -7.68 28.33 7.68
C VAL A 49 -8.18 29.69 8.15
N GLN A 50 -9.45 30.03 7.88
CA GLN A 50 -10.04 31.26 8.38
C GLN A 50 -10.02 31.35 9.91
N GLY A 51 -10.23 30.21 10.60
CA GLY A 51 -10.09 30.09 12.05
C GLY A 51 -8.67 30.35 12.54
N ILE A 52 -7.64 29.87 11.82
CA ILE A 52 -6.24 30.15 12.14
C ILE A 52 -5.96 31.65 12.00
N ILE A 53 -6.40 32.27 10.90
CA ILE A 53 -6.24 33.71 10.64
C ILE A 53 -6.89 34.54 11.76
N ASN A 54 -8.06 34.13 12.22
CA ASN A 54 -8.80 34.79 13.30
C ASN A 54 -8.27 34.46 14.71
N GLY A 55 -7.31 33.54 14.84
CA GLY A 55 -6.76 33.09 16.12
C GLY A 55 -7.72 32.20 16.94
N THR A 56 -8.74 31.63 16.31
CA THR A 56 -9.67 30.69 16.94
C THR A 56 -9.24 29.23 16.80
N GLU A 57 -8.40 28.92 15.81
CA GLU A 57 -7.85 27.59 15.56
C GLU A 57 -6.32 27.58 15.64
N SER A 58 -5.75 26.40 15.90
CA SER A 58 -4.30 26.22 15.95
C SER A 58 -3.74 25.92 14.55
N LYS A 59 -2.58 26.52 14.22
CA LYS A 59 -1.88 26.24 12.95
C LYS A 59 -1.51 24.75 12.87
N THR A 60 -1.89 24.12 11.77
CA THR A 60 -1.49 22.75 11.39
C THR A 60 -0.38 22.79 10.35
N MET A 61 0.24 21.64 10.10
CA MET A 61 1.32 21.54 9.10
C MET A 61 0.81 21.67 7.65
N LEU A 62 -0.45 21.33 7.39
CA LEU A 62 -1.05 21.31 6.05
C LEU A 62 -1.86 22.58 5.71
N ALA A 63 -2.04 23.49 6.67
CA ALA A 63 -2.79 24.75 6.48
C ALA A 63 -2.04 25.81 5.66
N ASP A 64 -0.71 25.71 5.57
CA ASP A 64 0.13 26.56 4.69
C ASP A 64 0.13 25.93 3.29
N ALA A 65 -1.02 26.00 2.62
CA ALA A 65 -1.31 25.30 1.38
C ALA A 65 -0.31 25.67 0.26
N ASN A 66 0.13 26.93 0.24
CA ASN A 66 1.03 27.45 -0.78
C ASN A 66 2.53 27.32 -0.45
N LEU A 67 2.86 26.89 0.79
CA LEU A 67 4.22 26.72 1.32
C LEU A 67 5.07 27.99 1.34
N ASP A 68 4.48 29.16 1.59
CA ASP A 68 5.18 30.44 1.72
C ASP A 68 5.65 30.76 3.16
N GLY A 69 5.28 29.89 4.12
CA GLY A 69 5.62 30.00 5.52
C GLY A 69 4.56 30.69 6.38
N LYS A 70 3.47 31.18 5.78
CA LYS A 70 2.35 31.85 6.45
C LYS A 70 1.07 31.04 6.31
N VAL A 71 0.06 31.43 7.09
CA VAL A 71 -1.30 30.91 6.93
C VAL A 71 -2.18 32.14 6.79
N ASP A 72 -2.61 32.43 5.57
CA ASP A 72 -3.37 33.62 5.23
C ASP A 72 -4.37 33.39 4.08
N GLU A 73 -4.99 34.46 3.58
CA GLU A 73 -6.03 34.42 2.53
C GLU A 73 -5.52 33.79 1.22
N ALA A 74 -4.21 33.75 0.98
CA ALA A 74 -3.64 33.07 -0.18
C ALA A 74 -3.76 31.54 -0.07
N ASP A 75 -3.77 30.99 1.14
CA ASP A 75 -4.00 29.56 1.37
C ASP A 75 -5.47 29.20 1.12
N ILE A 76 -6.40 30.04 1.60
CA ILE A 76 -7.83 29.90 1.29
C ILE A 76 -8.05 29.90 -0.21
N SER A 77 -7.46 30.88 -0.91
CA SER A 77 -7.57 30.99 -2.38
C SER A 77 -7.04 29.77 -3.13
N LEU A 78 -6.02 29.09 -2.59
CA LEU A 78 -5.49 27.86 -3.18
C LEU A 78 -6.38 26.66 -2.89
N ILE A 79 -6.92 26.54 -1.67
CA ILE A 79 -7.89 25.50 -1.31
C ILE A 79 -9.13 25.62 -2.19
N GLU A 80 -9.69 26.81 -2.36
CA GLU A 80 -10.82 27.05 -3.27
C GLU A 80 -10.49 26.64 -4.73
N GLN A 81 -9.26 26.90 -5.21
CA GLN A 81 -8.83 26.42 -6.53
C GLN A 81 -8.80 24.89 -6.62
N ILE A 82 -8.36 24.20 -5.56
CA ILE A 82 -8.38 22.73 -5.47
C ILE A 82 -9.83 22.21 -5.53
N LEU A 83 -10.75 22.83 -4.78
CA LEU A 83 -12.16 22.45 -4.78
C LEU A 83 -12.82 22.66 -6.16
N GLU A 84 -12.37 23.66 -6.90
CA GLU A 84 -12.84 23.95 -8.26
C GLU A 84 -12.11 23.15 -9.36
N GLY A 85 -11.06 22.40 -9.03
CA GLY A 85 -10.21 21.69 -10.00
C GLY A 85 -9.46 22.64 -10.96
N LYS A 86 -9.08 23.83 -10.48
CA LYS A 86 -8.43 24.90 -11.27
C LYS A 86 -6.97 25.14 -10.89
N GLU A 87 -6.48 24.48 -9.85
CA GLU A 87 -5.10 24.57 -9.42
C GLU A 87 -4.14 24.01 -10.48
N SER A 88 -3.03 24.72 -10.69
CA SER A 88 -2.01 24.32 -11.67
C SER A 88 -0.89 23.46 -11.06
N LYS A 89 -0.89 23.34 -9.73
CA LYS A 89 0.07 22.58 -8.95
C LYS A 89 -0.57 22.16 -7.64
N MET A 90 -0.13 21.02 -7.13
CA MET A 90 -0.56 20.49 -5.84
C MET A 90 0.68 20.00 -5.10
N THR A 91 0.75 20.27 -3.79
CA THR A 91 1.86 19.80 -2.96
C THR A 91 1.39 18.70 -2.02
N ILE A 92 2.10 17.59 -2.02
CA ILE A 92 1.83 16.42 -1.20
C ILE A 92 3.00 16.19 -0.24
N ILE A 93 2.77 15.41 0.82
CA ILE A 93 3.85 14.74 1.54
C ILE A 93 3.94 13.33 0.94
N ASP A 94 5.13 12.98 0.46
CA ASP A 94 5.40 11.68 -0.15
C ASP A 94 5.66 10.60 0.92
N CYS A 95 5.77 9.34 0.53
CA CYS A 95 5.95 8.22 1.47
C CYS A 95 7.30 8.22 2.21
N ASP A 96 8.24 9.06 1.79
CA ASP A 96 9.51 9.32 2.51
C ASP A 96 9.41 10.52 3.46
N GLY A 97 8.22 11.14 3.59
CA GLY A 97 7.97 12.32 4.43
C GLY A 97 8.45 13.63 3.81
N THR A 98 8.61 13.69 2.49
CA THR A 98 9.12 14.87 1.77
C THR A 98 7.98 15.64 1.13
N ASN A 99 7.99 16.98 1.23
CA ASN A 99 7.06 17.83 0.50
C ASN A 99 7.41 17.84 -1.00
N VAL A 100 6.47 17.43 -1.84
CA VAL A 100 6.64 17.33 -3.30
C VAL A 100 5.52 18.09 -4.00
N THR A 101 5.89 19.08 -4.81
CA THR A 101 4.95 19.81 -5.66
C THR A 101 4.89 19.18 -7.05
N VAL A 102 3.68 18.79 -7.47
CA VAL A 102 3.40 18.20 -8.77
C VAL A 102 2.56 19.16 -9.61
N LYS A 103 2.92 19.35 -10.88
CA LYS A 103 2.16 20.17 -11.83
C LYS A 103 0.92 19.42 -12.35
N LYS A 104 -0.19 20.14 -12.50
CA LYS A 104 -1.45 19.63 -13.05
C LYS A 104 -1.82 20.36 -14.36
N PRO A 105 -2.56 19.72 -15.28
CA PRO A 105 -3.05 18.35 -15.25
C PRO A 105 -1.98 17.31 -15.65
N ILE A 106 -2.02 16.13 -15.03
CA ILE A 106 -1.12 15.00 -15.33
C ILE A 106 -1.74 14.13 -16.43
N LYS A 107 -1.06 14.01 -17.57
CA LYS A 107 -1.53 13.26 -18.76
C LYS A 107 -0.68 12.04 -19.07
N LYS A 108 0.61 12.08 -18.74
CA LYS A 108 1.57 11.00 -18.98
C LYS A 108 2.31 10.63 -17.71
N ILE A 109 2.24 9.35 -17.35
CA ILE A 109 2.81 8.81 -16.12
C ILE A 109 3.78 7.69 -16.48
N ALA A 110 5.01 7.80 -15.99
CA ALA A 110 5.94 6.68 -15.99
C ALA A 110 5.86 5.98 -14.63
N VAL A 111 5.67 4.66 -14.66
CA VAL A 111 5.38 3.86 -13.47
C VAL A 111 6.56 2.99 -13.09
N ILE A 112 6.93 3.04 -11.82
CA ILE A 112 7.84 2.10 -11.19
C ILE A 112 7.05 1.39 -10.10
N VAL A 113 7.13 0.05 -10.10
CA VAL A 113 6.36 -0.90 -9.27
C VAL A 113 4.94 -1.15 -9.77
N ASP A 114 4.52 -2.41 -9.69
CA ASP A 114 3.21 -2.96 -10.05
C ASP A 114 2.06 -2.35 -9.23
N SER A 115 2.26 -2.07 -7.94
CA SER A 115 1.24 -1.44 -7.09
C SER A 115 0.73 -0.10 -7.60
N THR A 116 1.60 0.68 -8.24
CA THR A 116 1.23 1.93 -8.92
C THR A 116 0.34 1.67 -10.14
N VAL A 117 0.58 0.59 -10.89
CA VAL A 117 -0.31 0.21 -12.00
C VAL A 117 -1.71 -0.14 -11.48
N GLU A 118 -1.78 -0.85 -10.35
CA GLU A 118 -3.06 -1.19 -9.71
C GLU A 118 -3.84 0.05 -9.29
N ALA A 119 -3.17 1.01 -8.62
CA ALA A 119 -3.79 2.26 -8.19
C ALA A 119 -4.26 3.10 -9.38
N LEU A 120 -3.48 3.18 -10.46
CA LEU A 120 -3.90 3.90 -11.66
C LEU A 120 -5.07 3.22 -12.39
N ARG A 121 -5.21 1.90 -12.30
CA ARG A 121 -6.40 1.20 -12.80
C ARG A 121 -7.64 1.47 -11.94
N ILE A 122 -7.49 1.43 -10.61
CA ILE A 122 -8.53 1.85 -9.65
C ILE A 122 -9.06 3.23 -10.00
N LEU A 123 -8.16 4.19 -10.24
CA LEU A 123 -8.50 5.57 -10.54
C LEU A 123 -8.90 5.83 -12.00
N ASN A 124 -9.20 4.77 -12.78
CA ASN A 124 -9.55 4.87 -14.20
C ASN A 124 -8.51 5.60 -15.07
N ALA A 125 -7.26 5.69 -14.59
CA ALA A 125 -6.15 6.43 -15.19
C ALA A 125 -5.14 5.53 -15.93
N LYS A 126 -5.51 4.27 -16.22
CA LYS A 126 -4.66 3.31 -16.96
C LYS A 126 -4.07 3.90 -18.24
N ASP A 127 -4.87 4.66 -18.99
CA ASP A 127 -4.46 5.22 -20.29
C ASP A 127 -3.45 6.36 -20.18
N ARG A 128 -3.22 6.88 -18.95
CA ARG A 128 -2.17 7.87 -18.67
C ARG A 128 -0.79 7.21 -18.52
N ILE A 129 -0.70 5.87 -18.41
CA ILE A 129 0.57 5.15 -18.27
C ILE A 129 1.29 5.11 -19.62
N VAL A 130 2.51 5.66 -19.68
CA VAL A 130 3.34 5.68 -20.89
C VAL A 130 4.58 4.80 -20.81
N ALA A 131 4.96 4.36 -19.61
CA ALA A 131 6.11 3.49 -19.40
C ALA A 131 6.02 2.73 -18.07
N ILE A 132 6.69 1.58 -18.00
CA ILE A 132 6.72 0.72 -16.80
C ILE A 132 8.15 0.22 -16.58
N ASP A 133 8.61 0.07 -15.34
CA ASP A 133 9.93 -0.52 -15.05
C ASP A 133 10.07 -1.97 -15.55
N GLU A 134 11.30 -2.38 -15.83
CA GLU A 134 11.63 -3.67 -16.42
C GLU A 134 11.27 -4.85 -15.52
N LYS A 135 11.40 -4.69 -14.19
CA LYS A 135 11.14 -5.78 -13.26
C LYS A 135 9.64 -6.04 -13.15
N THR A 136 8.80 -5.01 -13.15
CA THR A 136 7.33 -5.16 -13.18
C THR A 136 6.87 -5.89 -14.44
N ARG A 137 7.45 -5.52 -15.59
CA ARG A 137 7.19 -6.19 -16.87
C ARG A 137 7.57 -7.68 -16.88
N LYS A 138 8.59 -8.06 -16.11
CA LYS A 138 9.06 -9.46 -16.00
C LYS A 138 8.30 -10.27 -14.97
N ASP A 139 7.98 -9.67 -13.83
CA ASP A 139 7.40 -10.35 -12.69
C ASP A 139 5.89 -10.63 -12.88
N VAL A 140 5.16 -9.73 -13.56
CA VAL A 140 3.70 -9.82 -13.69
C VAL A 140 3.16 -9.53 -15.12
N PRO A 141 3.73 -10.13 -16.19
CA PRO A 141 3.33 -9.82 -17.56
C PRO A 141 1.87 -10.15 -17.88
N SER A 142 1.30 -11.23 -17.31
CA SER A 142 -0.09 -11.60 -17.54
C SER A 142 -1.05 -10.59 -16.89
N PHE A 143 -0.71 -10.10 -15.69
CA PHE A 143 -1.48 -9.05 -15.01
C PHE A 143 -1.45 -7.71 -15.76
N LEU A 144 -0.31 -7.38 -16.38
CA LEU A 144 -0.14 -6.14 -17.14
C LEU A 144 -0.93 -6.13 -18.45
N GLY A 145 -1.14 -7.30 -19.08
CA GLY A 145 -1.95 -7.42 -20.29
C GLY A 145 -1.45 -6.52 -21.43
N ASP A 146 -2.29 -5.58 -21.86
CA ASP A 146 -1.97 -4.63 -22.94
C ASP A 146 -0.84 -3.66 -22.60
N LEU A 147 -0.65 -3.33 -21.31
CA LEU A 147 0.42 -2.45 -20.83
C LEU A 147 1.82 -3.01 -21.08
N MET A 148 1.95 -4.32 -21.34
CA MET A 148 3.23 -4.93 -21.73
C MET A 148 3.83 -4.36 -23.02
N LYS A 149 2.99 -3.73 -23.86
CA LYS A 149 3.41 -3.09 -25.12
C LYS A 149 4.12 -1.75 -24.90
N LEU A 150 3.95 -1.13 -23.72
CA LEU A 150 4.61 0.14 -23.40
C LEU A 150 6.13 -0.03 -23.36
N PRO A 151 6.92 1.04 -23.49
CA PRO A 151 8.36 0.98 -23.29
C PRO A 151 8.72 0.71 -21.82
N SER A 152 9.87 0.06 -21.63
CA SER A 152 10.52 -0.11 -20.32
C SER A 152 11.34 1.13 -19.96
N ILE A 153 11.29 1.64 -18.73
CA ILE A 153 12.18 2.71 -18.23
C ILE A 153 13.38 2.18 -17.43
N GLY A 154 13.80 0.95 -17.70
CA GLY A 154 14.96 0.35 -17.06
C GLY A 154 14.65 -0.28 -15.72
N ASP A 155 15.68 -0.45 -14.89
CA ASP A 155 15.56 -1.12 -13.59
C ASP A 155 14.88 -0.21 -12.56
N ARG A 156 14.07 -0.78 -11.66
CA ARG A 156 13.36 0.02 -10.63
C ARG A 156 14.27 0.63 -9.57
N THR A 157 15.44 0.03 -9.30
CA THR A 157 16.43 0.53 -8.34
C THR A 157 17.28 1.64 -8.95
N GLU A 158 17.57 1.55 -10.25
CA GLU A 158 18.31 2.55 -11.02
C GLU A 158 17.62 2.76 -12.39
N PRO A 159 16.58 3.61 -12.43
CA PRO A 159 15.81 3.87 -13.64
C PRO A 159 16.65 4.57 -14.73
N ASP A 160 16.33 4.29 -15.98
CA ASP A 160 16.97 4.90 -17.15
C ASP A 160 16.47 6.34 -17.33
N VAL A 161 17.26 7.28 -16.83
CA VAL A 161 16.95 8.72 -16.86
C VAL A 161 16.85 9.26 -18.28
N GLU A 162 17.74 8.84 -19.18
CA GLU A 162 17.72 9.32 -20.58
C GLU A 162 16.41 8.90 -21.26
N LYS A 163 16.00 7.66 -21.03
CA LYS A 163 14.74 7.13 -21.56
C LYS A 163 13.51 7.77 -20.94
N ILE A 164 13.53 8.06 -19.63
CA ILE A 164 12.45 8.81 -18.98
C ILE A 164 12.32 10.20 -19.64
N ILE A 165 13.43 10.90 -19.85
CA ILE A 165 13.43 12.22 -20.51
C ILE A 165 12.91 12.13 -21.95
N GLU A 166 13.32 11.12 -22.71
CA GLU A 166 12.87 10.88 -24.09
C GLU A 166 11.35 10.70 -24.18
N LEU A 167 10.75 9.98 -23.22
CA LEU A 167 9.32 9.69 -23.20
C LEU A 167 8.47 10.90 -22.74
N GLN A 168 9.11 11.90 -22.13
CA GLN A 168 8.48 13.15 -21.65
C GLN A 168 7.19 12.90 -20.84
N PRO A 169 7.21 12.07 -19.77
CA PRO A 169 6.09 12.00 -18.84
C PRO A 169 5.94 13.32 -18.07
N ASP A 170 4.74 13.62 -17.59
CA ASP A 170 4.51 14.74 -16.68
C ASP A 170 4.97 14.38 -15.26
N LEU A 171 4.78 13.10 -14.89
CA LEU A 171 5.07 12.57 -13.56
C LEU A 171 5.71 11.17 -13.65
N VAL A 172 6.72 10.93 -12.82
CA VAL A 172 7.20 9.58 -12.48
C VAL A 172 6.70 9.22 -11.08
N ILE A 173 6.01 8.08 -10.95
CA ILE A 173 5.58 7.55 -9.65
C ILE A 173 6.41 6.31 -9.31
N LEU A 174 6.96 6.29 -8.10
CA LEU A 174 7.78 5.21 -7.60
C LEU A 174 7.63 5.05 -6.07
N GLY A 175 8.17 3.98 -5.50
CA GLY A 175 8.20 3.83 -4.04
C GLY A 175 9.31 4.65 -3.33
N PRO A 176 9.56 4.38 -2.04
CA PRO A 176 10.56 5.01 -1.20
C PRO A 176 11.97 4.84 -1.75
N ARG A 177 12.81 5.85 -1.45
CA ARG A 177 14.23 5.92 -1.84
C ARG A 177 15.05 4.71 -1.43
N GLN A 178 14.66 4.04 -0.36
CA GLN A 178 15.34 2.84 0.12
C GLN A 178 15.35 1.71 -0.92
N TYR A 179 14.32 1.65 -1.77
CA TYR A 179 14.11 0.53 -2.70
C TYR A 179 14.10 0.94 -4.16
N HIS A 180 13.75 2.20 -4.48
CA HIS A 180 13.50 2.63 -5.84
C HIS A 180 14.19 3.95 -6.18
N GLY A 181 14.94 3.97 -7.28
CA GLY A 181 15.56 5.17 -7.87
C GLY A 181 16.06 6.21 -6.88
N HIS A 182 17.09 5.90 -6.08
CA HIS A 182 17.53 6.65 -4.88
C HIS A 182 17.52 8.19 -5.02
N ASP A 183 18.04 8.71 -6.14
CA ASP A 183 18.21 10.15 -6.41
C ASP A 183 17.47 10.61 -7.69
N LEU A 184 16.39 9.95 -8.09
CA LEU A 184 15.73 10.19 -9.37
C LEU A 184 15.29 11.66 -9.56
N GLU A 185 14.75 12.28 -8.50
CA GLU A 185 14.35 13.68 -8.43
C GLU A 185 15.50 14.61 -8.82
N LYS A 186 16.69 14.35 -8.27
CA LYS A 186 17.88 15.15 -8.53
C LYS A 186 18.34 14.98 -9.98
N LYS A 187 18.22 13.78 -10.53
CA LYS A 187 18.59 13.47 -11.92
C LYS A 187 17.62 14.08 -12.94
N LEU A 188 16.34 14.24 -12.57
CA LEU A 188 15.30 14.85 -13.41
C LEU A 188 15.09 16.34 -13.14
N ASN A 189 15.80 16.94 -12.18
CA ASN A 189 15.66 18.36 -11.87
C ASN A 189 15.93 19.24 -13.11
N GLY A 190 15.03 20.20 -13.36
CA GLY A 190 15.11 21.11 -14.51
C GLY A 190 14.62 20.53 -15.84
N THR A 191 14.21 19.27 -15.89
CA THR A 191 13.63 18.66 -17.10
C THR A 191 12.14 19.00 -17.28
N GLY A 192 11.49 19.46 -16.21
CA GLY A 192 10.05 19.71 -16.17
C GLY A 192 9.21 18.52 -15.73
N ILE A 193 9.82 17.33 -15.65
CA ILE A 193 9.22 16.07 -15.19
C ILE A 193 9.21 16.06 -13.65
N ASP A 194 8.03 15.93 -13.06
CA ASP A 194 7.90 15.82 -11.62
C ASP A 194 8.05 14.35 -11.17
N VAL A 195 8.36 14.14 -9.89
CA VAL A 195 8.57 12.81 -9.31
C VAL A 195 7.86 12.76 -7.97
N ALA A 196 6.97 11.78 -7.78
CA ALA A 196 6.25 11.57 -6.52
C ALA A 196 6.49 10.17 -5.98
N ARG A 197 6.76 10.05 -4.68
CA ARG A 197 6.97 8.76 -4.02
C ARG A 197 5.76 8.30 -3.26
N LEU A 198 5.20 7.19 -3.66
CA LEU A 198 4.05 6.57 -3.02
C LEU A 198 4.37 5.08 -2.81
N TRP A 199 4.27 4.62 -1.58
CA TRP A 199 4.50 3.23 -1.21
C TRP A 199 3.20 2.41 -1.27
N LEU A 200 2.55 2.43 -2.44
CA LEU A 200 1.29 1.74 -2.71
C LEU A 200 1.36 0.21 -2.54
N ALA A 201 2.55 -0.35 -2.30
CA ALA A 201 2.76 -1.75 -1.94
C ALA A 201 2.60 -2.02 -0.44
N ASN A 202 2.55 -1.00 0.42
CA ASN A 202 2.35 -1.15 1.85
C ASN A 202 0.89 -1.00 2.23
N SER A 203 0.33 -2.10 2.71
CA SER A 203 -1.06 -2.22 3.15
C SER A 203 -1.48 -1.17 4.19
N ASP A 204 -0.55 -0.60 4.97
CA ASP A 204 -0.85 0.51 5.91
C ASP A 204 -1.04 1.88 5.21
N MET A 205 -0.52 2.07 3.99
CA MET A 205 -0.48 3.36 3.29
C MET A 205 -1.37 3.40 2.03
N VAL A 206 -1.78 2.24 1.52
CA VAL A 206 -2.52 2.12 0.26
C VAL A 206 -3.67 3.10 0.15
N LEU A 207 -4.58 3.10 1.13
CA LEU A 207 -5.83 3.83 0.99
C LEU A 207 -5.56 5.34 0.94
N SER A 208 -4.74 5.88 1.86
CA SER A 208 -4.37 7.29 1.84
C SER A 208 -3.65 7.69 0.55
N GLU A 209 -2.76 6.86 0.03
CA GLU A 209 -2.02 7.17 -1.19
C GLU A 209 -2.85 7.04 -2.48
N VAL A 210 -3.86 6.15 -2.50
CA VAL A 210 -4.87 6.13 -3.56
C VAL A 210 -5.67 7.44 -3.57
N PHE A 211 -6.01 7.98 -2.40
CA PHE A 211 -6.62 9.30 -2.30
C PHE A 211 -5.69 10.41 -2.78
N ILE A 212 -4.41 10.41 -2.38
CA ILE A 212 -3.42 11.37 -2.89
C ILE A 212 -3.39 11.35 -4.42
N LEU A 213 -3.36 10.16 -5.04
CA LEU A 213 -3.45 10.05 -6.49
C LEU A 213 -4.80 10.50 -7.05
N GLY A 214 -5.90 10.22 -6.37
CA GLY A 214 -7.23 10.71 -6.74
C GLY A 214 -7.25 12.24 -6.89
N TYR A 215 -6.71 12.97 -5.91
CA TYR A 215 -6.60 14.43 -5.99
C TYR A 215 -5.61 14.90 -7.07
N LEU A 216 -4.46 14.23 -7.22
CA LEU A 216 -3.48 14.59 -8.25
C LEU A 216 -4.03 14.39 -9.67
N LEU A 217 -4.88 13.39 -9.88
CA LEU A 217 -5.39 12.99 -11.19
C LEU A 217 -6.79 13.54 -11.53
N ASP A 218 -7.44 14.21 -10.58
CA ASP A 218 -8.85 14.65 -10.65
C ASP A 218 -9.83 13.46 -10.72
N GLU A 219 -9.54 12.40 -9.97
CA GLU A 219 -10.26 11.12 -9.96
C GLU A 219 -10.71 10.71 -8.54
N VAL A 220 -11.03 11.70 -7.68
CA VAL A 220 -11.43 11.47 -6.28
C VAL A 220 -12.66 10.56 -6.18
N GLU A 221 -13.61 10.67 -7.10
CA GLU A 221 -14.79 9.78 -7.15
C GLU A 221 -14.40 8.29 -7.33
N SER A 222 -13.35 8.01 -8.12
CA SER A 222 -12.84 6.64 -8.28
C SER A 222 -12.11 6.16 -7.02
N ALA A 223 -11.41 7.06 -6.31
CA ALA A 223 -10.80 6.75 -5.02
C ALA A 223 -11.86 6.42 -3.96
N GLU A 224 -12.99 7.13 -3.99
CA GLU A 224 -14.15 6.88 -3.14
C GLU A 224 -14.81 5.53 -3.41
N GLU A 225 -15.01 5.17 -4.67
CA GLU A 225 -15.53 3.83 -5.02
C GLU A 225 -14.63 2.71 -4.48
N TYR A 226 -13.30 2.91 -4.55
CA TYR A 226 -12.35 1.98 -3.96
C TYR A 226 -12.41 1.96 -2.42
N ARG A 227 -12.57 3.12 -1.77
CA ARG A 227 -12.78 3.19 -0.32
C ARG A 227 -13.98 2.39 0.12
N GLU A 228 -15.12 2.55 -0.56
CA GLU A 228 -16.34 1.81 -0.22
C GLU A 228 -16.11 0.29 -0.27
N TRP A 229 -15.47 -0.20 -1.34
CA TRP A 229 -15.12 -1.63 -1.45
C TRP A 229 -14.12 -2.08 -0.39
N HIS A 230 -13.08 -1.27 -0.15
CA HIS A 230 -12.05 -1.54 0.83
C HIS A 230 -12.65 -1.63 2.24
N ASP A 231 -13.42 -0.63 2.65
CA ASP A 231 -13.99 -0.52 4.00
C ASP A 231 -15.06 -1.59 4.23
N GLU A 232 -15.87 -1.94 3.21
CA GLU A 232 -16.82 -3.06 3.30
C GLU A 232 -16.12 -4.36 3.73
N ILE A 233 -14.96 -4.66 3.16
CA ILE A 233 -14.21 -5.88 3.45
C ILE A 233 -13.44 -5.74 4.77
N ILE A 234 -12.64 -4.69 4.90
CA ILE A 234 -11.73 -4.52 6.04
C ILE A 234 -12.53 -4.29 7.32
N ASP A 235 -13.50 -3.39 7.35
CA ASP A 235 -14.32 -3.15 8.54
C ASP A 235 -15.24 -4.35 8.80
N GLY A 236 -15.71 -5.03 7.75
CA GLY A 236 -16.45 -6.29 7.87
C GLY A 236 -15.67 -7.38 8.61
N ILE A 237 -14.35 -7.43 8.41
CA ILE A 237 -13.43 -8.31 9.15
C ILE A 237 -13.16 -7.77 10.55
N GLU A 238 -12.69 -6.53 10.67
CA GLU A 238 -12.26 -5.94 11.93
C GLU A 238 -13.39 -5.89 12.97
N ASN A 239 -14.61 -5.57 12.55
CA ASN A 239 -15.77 -5.54 13.43
C ASN A 239 -16.04 -6.91 14.07
N LYS A 240 -15.91 -8.00 13.30
CA LYS A 240 -16.09 -9.36 13.83
C LYS A 240 -14.93 -9.76 14.75
N ILE A 241 -13.70 -9.44 14.35
CA ILE A 241 -12.47 -9.72 15.12
C ILE A 241 -12.40 -8.91 16.42
N SER A 242 -13.00 -7.72 16.48
CA SER A 242 -12.97 -6.83 17.66
C SER A 242 -13.53 -7.50 18.92
N SER A 243 -14.41 -8.49 18.76
CA SER A 243 -14.97 -9.28 19.85
C SER A 243 -14.00 -10.30 20.47
N ILE A 244 -12.87 -10.56 19.80
CA ILE A 244 -11.86 -11.56 20.20
C ILE A 244 -10.73 -10.86 20.96
N PRO A 245 -10.52 -11.19 22.25
CA PRO A 245 -9.40 -10.66 23.03
C PRO A 245 -8.06 -10.95 22.36
N GLU A 246 -7.12 -10.01 22.43
CA GLU A 246 -5.83 -10.11 21.74
C GLU A 246 -5.01 -11.35 22.17
N ASP A 247 -5.09 -11.75 23.44
CA ASP A 247 -4.44 -12.96 23.97
C ASP A 247 -5.05 -14.27 23.44
N LYS A 248 -6.24 -14.20 22.84
CA LYS A 248 -6.94 -15.34 22.21
C LYS A 248 -6.73 -15.40 20.69
N ARG A 249 -6.11 -14.38 20.11
CA ARG A 249 -5.76 -14.36 18.69
C ARG A 249 -4.60 -15.33 18.43
N PRO A 250 -4.62 -16.10 17.33
CA PRO A 250 -3.57 -17.07 17.05
C PRO A 250 -2.23 -16.35 16.86
N SER A 251 -1.17 -16.90 17.45
CA SER A 251 0.19 -16.46 17.11
C SER A 251 0.56 -16.96 15.71
N VAL A 252 1.05 -16.05 14.87
CA VAL A 252 1.35 -16.33 13.47
C VAL A 252 2.82 -16.07 13.20
N PHE A 253 3.48 -17.06 12.59
CA PHE A 253 4.78 -16.89 11.94
C PHE A 253 4.60 -16.75 10.44
N TRP A 254 5.13 -15.67 9.86
CA TRP A 254 5.00 -15.37 8.44
C TRP A 254 6.30 -15.64 7.69
N ASP A 255 6.46 -16.86 7.17
CA ASP A 255 7.68 -17.35 6.53
C ASP A 255 7.84 -16.75 5.12
N ARG A 256 8.89 -15.95 4.92
CA ARG A 256 9.21 -15.27 3.66
C ARG A 256 10.50 -15.87 3.05
N PRO A 257 10.59 -16.01 1.71
CA PRO A 257 11.79 -16.55 1.07
C PRO A 257 13.10 -15.89 1.54
N GLY A 258 14.16 -16.69 1.64
CA GLY A 258 15.47 -16.24 2.13
C GLY A 258 15.64 -16.26 3.65
N ASN A 259 14.93 -17.14 4.36
CA ASN A 259 14.92 -17.23 5.83
C ASN A 259 14.52 -15.92 6.51
N THR A 260 13.64 -15.15 5.85
CA THR A 260 13.15 -13.88 6.38
C THR A 260 11.74 -14.05 6.94
N THR A 261 11.32 -13.12 7.79
CA THR A 261 9.92 -13.00 8.23
C THR A 261 9.43 -11.57 8.03
N CYS A 262 8.13 -11.35 8.19
CA CYS A 262 7.52 -10.02 8.17
C CYS A 262 7.44 -9.48 9.60
N GLY A 263 8.16 -8.40 9.92
CA GLY A 263 8.04 -7.71 11.21
C GLY A 263 6.97 -6.62 11.21
N GLY A 264 6.87 -5.85 12.31
CA GLY A 264 5.81 -4.87 12.52
C GLY A 264 5.80 -3.70 11.54
N ASN A 265 6.96 -3.38 10.94
CA ASN A 265 7.08 -2.33 9.91
C ASN A 265 7.12 -2.91 8.49
N SER A 266 6.71 -4.17 8.29
CA SER A 266 6.66 -4.78 6.96
C SER A 266 5.41 -4.34 6.21
N SER A 267 5.49 -4.32 4.88
CA SER A 267 4.35 -3.99 4.00
C SER A 267 3.16 -4.94 4.12
N TYR A 268 3.33 -6.06 4.82
CA TYR A 268 2.35 -7.13 5.02
C TYR A 268 1.62 -6.99 6.36
N GLN A 269 2.13 -6.18 7.30
CA GLN A 269 1.69 -6.20 8.69
C GLN A 269 0.20 -5.86 8.85
N ARG A 270 -0.33 -4.87 8.11
CA ARG A 270 -1.77 -4.53 8.15
C ARG A 270 -2.61 -5.74 7.83
N THR A 271 -2.28 -6.47 6.77
CA THR A 271 -3.03 -7.65 6.31
C THR A 271 -3.15 -8.71 7.41
N LEU A 272 -2.11 -8.94 8.20
CA LEU A 272 -2.17 -9.87 9.34
C LEU A 272 -2.94 -9.29 10.53
N SER A 273 -2.79 -7.99 10.82
CA SER A 273 -3.45 -7.35 11.96
C SER A 273 -4.97 -7.27 11.78
N VAL A 274 -5.45 -6.85 10.60
CA VAL A 274 -6.90 -6.80 10.28
C VAL A 274 -7.53 -8.18 10.38
N SER A 275 -6.80 -9.21 9.96
CA SER A 275 -7.26 -10.60 9.98
C SER A 275 -7.32 -11.21 11.38
N GLY A 276 -6.86 -10.46 12.40
CA GLY A 276 -6.85 -10.90 13.78
C GLY A 276 -5.76 -11.91 14.10
N GLY A 277 -4.64 -11.92 13.37
CA GLY A 277 -3.47 -12.72 13.74
C GLY A 277 -2.45 -11.92 14.55
N ARG A 278 -1.79 -12.57 15.52
CA ARG A 278 -0.75 -11.95 16.36
C ARG A 278 0.64 -12.30 15.83
N ASN A 279 1.30 -11.33 15.20
CA ASN A 279 2.62 -11.54 14.60
C ASN A 279 3.70 -11.82 15.68
N ILE A 280 4.32 -13.00 15.63
CA ILE A 280 5.40 -13.34 16.58
C ILE A 280 6.68 -12.51 16.35
N ALA A 281 6.84 -11.93 15.16
CA ALA A 281 7.97 -11.09 14.75
C ALA A 281 7.66 -9.58 14.83
N PHE A 282 6.53 -9.16 15.44
CA PHE A 282 6.08 -7.77 15.43
C PHE A 282 7.16 -6.76 15.86
N ASN A 283 7.91 -7.07 16.91
CA ASN A 283 8.94 -6.18 17.46
C ASN A 283 10.29 -6.23 16.72
N LEU A 284 10.38 -6.96 15.61
CA LEU A 284 11.59 -7.00 14.77
C LEU A 284 11.53 -5.94 13.67
N THR A 285 12.63 -5.78 12.92
CA THR A 285 12.69 -4.91 11.74
C THR A 285 11.71 -5.38 10.65
N ALA A 286 11.58 -4.64 9.54
CA ALA A 286 10.59 -4.98 8.50
C ALA A 286 10.75 -6.39 7.92
N TYR A 287 11.99 -6.79 7.57
CA TYR A 287 12.27 -8.09 6.94
C TYR A 287 13.52 -8.77 7.54
N PRO A 288 13.52 -9.14 8.83
CA PRO A 288 14.66 -9.72 9.50
C PRO A 288 14.88 -11.16 9.03
N VAL A 289 16.15 -11.59 9.05
CA VAL A 289 16.49 -13.01 8.99
C VAL A 289 16.24 -13.60 10.37
N VAL A 290 15.64 -14.79 10.42
CA VAL A 290 15.38 -15.52 11.67
C VAL A 290 15.88 -16.97 11.58
N ASP A 291 16.38 -17.48 12.70
CA ASP A 291 16.87 -18.86 12.79
C ASP A 291 15.73 -19.85 13.12
N PRO A 292 15.78 -21.09 12.62
CA PRO A 292 14.77 -22.12 12.93
C PRO A 292 14.57 -22.38 14.43
N GLU A 293 15.62 -22.28 15.25
CA GLU A 293 15.52 -22.43 16.71
C GLU A 293 14.66 -21.35 17.35
N TRP A 294 14.70 -20.12 16.82
CA TRP A 294 13.85 -19.03 17.27
C TRP A 294 12.38 -19.35 16.99
N ILE A 295 12.07 -19.83 15.79
CA ILE A 295 10.71 -20.24 15.40
C ILE A 295 10.19 -21.36 16.32
N LEU A 296 11.03 -22.37 16.60
CA LEU A 296 10.70 -23.46 17.52
C LEU A 296 10.45 -22.98 18.95
N SER A 297 11.19 -21.97 19.42
CA SER A 297 11.00 -21.39 20.76
C SER A 297 9.72 -20.55 20.86
N MET A 298 9.33 -19.88 19.77
CA MET A 298 8.10 -19.10 19.70
C MET A 298 6.86 -19.98 19.51
N ASP A 299 7.04 -21.15 18.90
CA ASP A 299 6.04 -22.22 18.69
C ASP A 299 4.67 -21.65 18.24
N PRO A 300 4.57 -21.05 17.05
CA PRO A 300 3.36 -20.37 16.60
C PRO A 300 2.15 -21.31 16.44
N ASP A 301 0.94 -20.77 16.63
CA ASP A 301 -0.32 -21.47 16.36
C ASP A 301 -0.55 -21.69 14.86
N VAL A 302 -0.01 -20.80 14.01
CA VAL A 302 -0.12 -20.84 12.54
C VAL A 302 1.22 -20.50 11.89
N VAL A 303 1.56 -21.25 10.83
CA VAL A 303 2.63 -20.88 9.90
C VAL A 303 2.00 -20.44 8.58
N LEU A 304 2.32 -19.23 8.14
CA LEU A 304 1.88 -18.66 6.88
C LEU A 304 3.10 -18.46 5.97
N GLY A 305 3.18 -19.21 4.87
CA GLY A 305 4.25 -19.10 3.89
C GLY A 305 3.94 -18.11 2.78
N LEU A 306 4.87 -17.22 2.47
CA LEU A 306 4.85 -16.40 1.25
C LEU A 306 5.57 -17.10 0.11
N SER A 307 4.93 -17.12 -1.05
CA SER A 307 5.54 -17.49 -2.33
C SER A 307 5.69 -16.25 -3.22
N PHE A 308 6.88 -16.10 -3.83
CA PHE A 308 7.13 -15.12 -4.90
C PHE A 308 6.94 -15.69 -6.30
N ALA A 309 6.54 -16.96 -6.38
CA ALA A 309 6.17 -17.62 -7.62
C ALA A 309 4.71 -18.09 -7.54
N GLY A 310 3.99 -18.06 -8.66
CA GLY A 310 2.55 -18.32 -8.70
C GLY A 310 1.80 -17.06 -9.10
N GLY A 311 0.70 -16.77 -8.40
CA GLY A 311 -0.12 -15.59 -8.66
C GLY A 311 -0.75 -15.64 -10.04
N TYR A 312 -0.83 -14.48 -10.71
CA TYR A 312 -1.39 -14.34 -12.05
C TYR A 312 -0.59 -15.08 -13.14
N GLU A 313 0.69 -15.40 -12.87
CA GLU A 313 1.61 -15.98 -13.85
C GLU A 313 1.61 -17.52 -13.85
N SER A 314 0.70 -18.15 -13.12
CA SER A 314 0.60 -19.61 -13.04
C SER A 314 -0.83 -20.08 -13.08
N SER A 315 -1.09 -21.20 -13.76
CA SER A 315 -2.40 -21.85 -13.82
C SER A 315 -2.50 -23.12 -12.96
N ASN A 316 -1.48 -23.40 -12.15
CA ASN A 316 -1.48 -24.54 -11.24
C ASN A 316 -0.73 -24.23 -9.94
N LEU A 317 -1.05 -24.98 -8.89
CA LEU A 317 -0.53 -24.73 -7.54
C LEU A 317 0.91 -25.22 -7.32
N THR A 318 1.62 -25.72 -8.34
CA THR A 318 2.97 -26.27 -8.17
C THR A 318 3.94 -25.32 -7.46
N PRO A 319 3.97 -24.00 -7.77
CA PRO A 319 4.86 -23.08 -7.05
C PRO A 319 4.56 -23.01 -5.56
N LEU A 320 3.27 -22.97 -5.18
CA LEU A 320 2.83 -22.87 -3.79
C LEU A 320 3.04 -24.18 -3.05
N VAL A 321 2.82 -25.33 -3.70
CA VAL A 321 3.13 -26.66 -3.16
C VAL A 321 4.64 -26.84 -2.96
N THR A 322 5.46 -26.29 -3.87
CA THR A 322 6.93 -26.32 -3.74
C THR A 322 7.35 -25.52 -2.52
N ARG A 323 6.82 -24.30 -2.38
CA ARG A 323 7.08 -23.46 -1.23
C ARG A 323 6.61 -24.08 0.09
N TYR A 324 5.45 -24.75 0.09
CA TYR A 324 4.98 -25.51 1.24
C TYR A 324 6.00 -26.60 1.65
N LYS A 325 6.49 -27.38 0.69
CA LYS A 325 7.49 -28.44 0.96
C LYS A 325 8.82 -27.89 1.47
N GLU A 326 9.24 -26.73 0.99
CA GLU A 326 10.44 -26.04 1.50
C GLU A 326 10.27 -25.69 2.99
N ILE A 327 9.12 -25.13 3.35
CA ILE A 327 8.80 -24.76 4.74
C ILE A 327 8.74 -26.00 5.62
N THR A 328 7.91 -26.99 5.25
CA THR A 328 7.71 -28.21 6.06
C THR A 328 8.94 -29.11 6.08
N GLY A 329 9.83 -29.00 5.09
CA GLY A 329 11.11 -29.71 5.04
C GLY A 329 12.18 -29.13 5.96
N THR A 330 11.93 -28.00 6.62
CA THR A 330 12.87 -27.39 7.56
C THR A 330 13.09 -28.30 8.77
N THR A 331 14.35 -28.54 9.13
CA THR A 331 14.69 -29.39 10.28
C THR A 331 13.97 -28.94 11.54
N GLY A 332 13.24 -29.85 12.17
CA GLY A 332 12.50 -29.59 13.40
C GLY A 332 11.09 -29.03 13.20
N PHE A 333 10.69 -28.69 11.97
CA PHE A 333 9.35 -28.14 11.68
C PHE A 333 8.22 -29.02 12.21
N ASP A 334 8.33 -30.35 12.09
CA ASP A 334 7.36 -31.32 12.59
C ASP A 334 7.11 -31.23 14.11
N ASN A 335 7.99 -30.55 14.87
CA ASN A 335 7.81 -30.33 16.30
C ASN A 335 6.86 -29.17 16.63
N LEU A 336 6.58 -28.27 15.69
CA LEU A 336 5.71 -27.11 15.87
C LEU A 336 4.25 -27.52 16.11
N ARG A 337 3.53 -26.75 16.93
CA ARG A 337 2.07 -26.89 17.07
C ARG A 337 1.35 -26.70 15.74
N ALA A 338 1.70 -25.66 14.98
CA ALA A 338 1.14 -25.42 13.65
C ALA A 338 1.27 -26.62 12.70
N ALA A 339 2.40 -27.33 12.72
CA ALA A 339 2.61 -28.51 11.88
C ALA A 339 1.71 -29.68 12.30
N LYS A 340 1.62 -29.95 13.61
CA LYS A 340 0.80 -31.01 14.19
C LYS A 340 -0.71 -30.78 13.99
N ASP A 341 -1.13 -29.53 14.05
CA ASP A 341 -2.53 -29.11 13.89
C ASP A 341 -2.92 -28.89 12.42
N GLY A 342 -1.99 -29.03 11.47
CA GLY A 342 -2.23 -28.80 10.05
C GLY A 342 -2.48 -27.33 9.68
N LYS A 343 -2.04 -26.39 10.53
CA LYS A 343 -2.21 -24.93 10.34
C LYS A 343 -1.01 -24.32 9.63
N VAL A 344 -0.72 -24.85 8.45
CA VAL A 344 0.37 -24.42 7.59
C VAL A 344 -0.20 -24.06 6.22
N PHE A 345 -0.24 -22.77 5.92
CA PHE A 345 -0.85 -22.24 4.70
C PHE A 345 0.21 -21.56 3.84
N VAL A 346 0.03 -21.57 2.52
CA VAL A 346 0.91 -20.82 1.61
C VAL A 346 0.07 -19.91 0.72
N THR A 347 0.55 -18.68 0.56
CA THR A 347 -0.08 -17.67 -0.28
C THR A 347 0.94 -17.05 -1.21
N HIS A 348 0.51 -16.68 -2.41
CA HIS A 348 1.28 -15.75 -3.24
C HIS A 348 1.35 -14.38 -2.56
N TYR A 349 2.49 -13.69 -2.67
CA TYR A 349 2.69 -12.43 -1.95
C TYR A 349 1.70 -11.32 -2.34
N ILE A 350 1.32 -11.26 -3.62
CA ILE A 350 0.62 -10.11 -4.21
C ILE A 350 -0.75 -9.82 -3.59
N ILE A 351 -1.41 -10.81 -2.98
CA ILE A 351 -2.73 -10.61 -2.36
C ILE A 351 -2.64 -9.99 -0.96
N HIS A 352 -1.44 -9.84 -0.40
CA HIS A 352 -1.23 -9.30 0.95
C HIS A 352 -0.61 -7.90 0.97
N VAL A 353 -0.30 -7.38 -0.21
CA VAL A 353 0.29 -6.07 -0.48
C VAL A 353 -0.53 -5.42 -1.58
N ASN A 354 -0.11 -4.23 -2.01
CA ASN A 354 -0.76 -3.49 -3.09
C ASN A 354 -2.22 -3.10 -2.71
N PRO A 355 -2.94 -2.36 -3.57
CA PRO A 355 -4.35 -2.08 -3.32
C PRO A 355 -5.25 -3.33 -3.20
N GLY A 356 -4.81 -4.48 -3.68
CA GLY A 356 -5.50 -5.76 -3.51
C GLY A 356 -5.41 -6.39 -2.10
N TYR A 357 -4.70 -5.80 -1.13
CA TYR A 357 -4.47 -6.42 0.17
C TYR A 357 -5.73 -6.88 0.96
N PRO A 358 -6.94 -6.28 0.80
CA PRO A 358 -8.15 -6.79 1.45
C PRO A 358 -8.49 -8.25 1.06
N ILE A 359 -8.03 -8.70 -0.12
CA ILE A 359 -8.17 -10.09 -0.56
C ILE A 359 -7.40 -11.03 0.39
N GLY A 360 -6.13 -10.75 0.63
CA GLY A 360 -5.29 -11.51 1.56
C GLY A 360 -5.87 -11.50 2.97
N ALA A 361 -6.36 -10.34 3.41
CA ALA A 361 -7.02 -10.21 4.71
C ALA A 361 -8.23 -11.15 4.84
N ALA A 362 -9.09 -11.21 3.82
CA ALA A 362 -10.23 -12.10 3.80
C ALA A 362 -9.83 -13.59 3.88
N TYR A 363 -8.79 -14.01 3.15
CA TYR A 363 -8.27 -15.38 3.24
C TYR A 363 -7.77 -15.71 4.65
N LEU A 364 -6.95 -14.83 5.23
CA LEU A 364 -6.38 -15.05 6.56
C LEU A 364 -7.46 -15.05 7.64
N ALA A 365 -8.40 -14.10 7.62
CA ALA A 365 -9.52 -14.05 8.55
C ALA A 365 -10.34 -15.35 8.52
N LYS A 366 -10.64 -15.86 7.32
CA LYS A 366 -11.36 -17.13 7.15
C LYS A 366 -10.58 -18.33 7.68
N TRP A 367 -9.26 -18.38 7.47
CA TRP A 367 -8.44 -19.50 7.97
C TRP A 367 -8.24 -19.46 9.48
N PHE A 368 -8.10 -18.27 10.06
CA PHE A 368 -7.93 -18.12 11.51
C PHE A 368 -9.23 -18.36 12.27
N TYR A 369 -10.37 -17.97 11.69
CA TYR A 369 -11.68 -18.02 12.33
C TYR A 369 -12.78 -18.56 11.38
N PRO A 370 -12.70 -19.83 10.95
CA PRO A 370 -13.60 -20.38 9.92
C PRO A 370 -15.08 -20.33 10.30
N ASP A 371 -15.42 -20.47 11.58
CA ASP A 371 -16.81 -20.39 12.05
C ASP A 371 -17.37 -18.96 11.98
N LEU A 372 -16.53 -17.95 12.22
CA LEU A 372 -16.91 -16.53 12.21
C LEU A 372 -17.06 -15.98 10.78
N PHE A 373 -16.32 -16.57 9.84
CA PHE A 373 -16.28 -16.19 8.43
C PHE A 373 -16.73 -17.33 7.50
N LYS A 374 -17.66 -18.17 7.97
CA LYS A 374 -18.15 -19.32 7.20
C LYS A 374 -18.76 -18.90 5.84
N ASP A 375 -19.46 -17.77 5.82
CA ASP A 375 -20.19 -17.25 4.65
C ASP A 375 -19.31 -16.37 3.73
N MET A 376 -18.08 -16.03 4.14
CA MET A 376 -17.15 -15.23 3.33
C MET A 376 -16.51 -16.10 2.23
N ASP A 377 -16.53 -15.67 0.98
CA ASP A 377 -15.74 -16.30 -0.11
C ASP A 377 -14.63 -15.34 -0.56
N PRO A 378 -13.38 -15.49 -0.08
CA PRO A 378 -12.27 -14.63 -0.48
C PRO A 378 -11.94 -14.69 -1.97
N ALA A 379 -12.31 -15.77 -2.68
CA ALA A 379 -12.13 -15.85 -4.13
C ALA A 379 -13.13 -14.95 -4.88
N GLU A 380 -14.36 -14.81 -4.38
CA GLU A 380 -15.33 -13.86 -4.95
C GLU A 380 -14.88 -12.41 -4.71
N ILE A 381 -14.34 -12.10 -3.52
CA ILE A 381 -13.74 -10.79 -3.23
C ILE A 381 -12.59 -10.48 -4.20
N HIS A 382 -11.75 -11.47 -4.49
CA HIS A 382 -10.67 -11.33 -5.47
C HIS A 382 -11.22 -11.11 -6.88
N GLN A 383 -12.24 -11.87 -7.30
CA GLN A 383 -12.84 -11.67 -8.62
C GLN A 383 -13.48 -10.28 -8.75
N ASP A 384 -14.21 -9.83 -7.74
CA ASP A 384 -14.82 -8.49 -7.71
C ASP A 384 -13.78 -7.37 -7.84
N TYR A 385 -12.64 -7.50 -7.14
CA TYR A 385 -11.52 -6.56 -7.27
C TYR A 385 -10.99 -6.49 -8.72
N LEU A 386 -10.83 -7.65 -9.36
CA LEU A 386 -10.35 -7.71 -10.74
C LEU A 386 -11.35 -7.13 -11.73
N ASP A 387 -12.64 -7.41 -11.55
CA ASP A 387 -13.69 -6.99 -12.46
C ASP A 387 -13.96 -5.48 -12.35
N ARG A 388 -14.08 -4.95 -11.12
CA ARG A 388 -14.39 -3.54 -10.87
C ARG A 388 -13.22 -2.61 -11.14
N PHE A 389 -12.06 -2.94 -10.59
CA PHE A 389 -10.94 -2.00 -10.53
C PHE A 389 -9.85 -2.32 -11.54
N GLN A 390 -9.42 -3.58 -11.64
CA GLN A 390 -8.30 -3.93 -12.50
C GLN A 390 -8.70 -4.09 -13.98
N LYS A 391 -9.97 -4.44 -14.23
CA LYS A 391 -10.59 -4.61 -15.55
C LYS A 391 -9.76 -5.52 -16.45
N ILE A 392 -9.31 -6.65 -15.90
CA ILE A 392 -8.56 -7.69 -16.62
C ILE A 392 -9.41 -8.93 -16.85
N ASP A 393 -9.23 -9.59 -17.99
CA ASP A 393 -9.89 -10.87 -18.31
C ASP A 393 -9.18 -12.03 -17.59
N PHE A 394 -9.56 -12.25 -16.33
CA PHE A 394 -8.96 -13.25 -15.46
C PHE A 394 -10.03 -13.89 -14.55
N ASP A 395 -10.12 -15.22 -14.55
CA ASP A 395 -11.05 -15.98 -13.71
C ASP A 395 -10.27 -16.63 -12.55
N VAL A 396 -10.35 -16.05 -11.35
CA VAL A 396 -9.55 -16.49 -10.20
C VAL A 396 -9.89 -17.89 -9.68
N LYS A 397 -11.04 -18.45 -10.10
CA LYS A 397 -11.45 -19.82 -9.76
C LYS A 397 -10.90 -20.85 -10.74
N LYS A 398 -10.52 -20.43 -11.95
CA LYS A 398 -9.96 -21.31 -12.99
C LYS A 398 -8.48 -21.06 -13.27
N GLN A 399 -7.99 -19.87 -12.97
CA GLN A 399 -6.66 -19.38 -13.29
C GLN A 399 -5.98 -18.87 -12.01
N GLY A 400 -4.66 -18.81 -12.06
CA GLY A 400 -3.87 -18.30 -10.94
C GLY A 400 -3.45 -19.37 -9.95
N ALA A 401 -2.45 -19.02 -9.15
CA ALA A 401 -2.02 -19.79 -8.00
C ALA A 401 -1.79 -18.84 -6.81
N PHE A 402 -2.87 -18.47 -6.13
CA PHE A 402 -2.84 -17.46 -5.06
C PHE A 402 -2.77 -18.05 -3.66
N VAL A 403 -3.41 -19.20 -3.42
CA VAL A 403 -3.50 -19.82 -2.10
C VAL A 403 -3.33 -21.33 -2.20
N TYR A 404 -2.73 -21.91 -1.17
CA TYR A 404 -2.59 -23.35 -0.98
C TYR A 404 -2.81 -23.68 0.49
N MET A 405 -3.82 -24.51 0.73
CA MET A 405 -4.14 -25.12 2.00
C MET A 405 -4.09 -26.63 1.80
N PRO A 406 -3.16 -27.35 2.44
CA PRO A 406 -2.93 -28.78 2.23
C PRO A 406 -4.07 -29.68 2.74
#